data_AF-A0A532DR76-F1
#
_entry.id   AF-A0A532DR76-F1
#
_cell.length_a   1.000
_cell.length_b   1.000
_cell.length_c   1.000
_cell.angle_alpha   90.00
_cell.angle_beta   90.00
_cell.angle_gamma   90.00
#
_symmetry.space_group_name_H-M   'P 1'
#
loop_
_entity.id
_entity.type
_entity.pdbx_description
1 polymer ?
#
loop_
_entity_poly.entity_id
_entity_poly.type
_entity_poly.pdbx_seq_one_letter_code
_entity_poly.pdbx_strand_id
1 'polypeptide(L)'
;MNLRLRVINVLVGVLLFAGPACAAEPAEVGKFVNARIEIGEMMTNYFKGGAGYGEGQRPSQEHMQQMGADINAKLTALLAKHDLTLDEYRKRSPEVFADDAAVKHYLGEHPDLKQRYDALPLDRMGRGGSTGRGY
;
A
#
# COMPACT_ATOMS: atom_id res chain seq x y z
N MET A 1 -47.14 -42.39 19.05
CA MET A 1 -46.71 -41.51 20.14
C MET A 1 -45.53 -40.70 19.64
N ASN A 2 -45.70 -39.38 19.61
CA ASN A 2 -44.77 -38.41 19.02
C ASN A 2 -43.49 -38.22 19.85
N LEU A 3 -42.51 -37.59 19.20
CA LEU A 3 -41.48 -36.72 19.77
C LEU A 3 -40.17 -37.38 20.23
N ARG A 4 -39.10 -37.18 19.43
CA ARG A 4 -37.89 -36.42 19.84
C ARG A 4 -36.87 -36.43 18.70
N LEU A 5 -36.93 -35.39 17.88
CA LEU A 5 -35.85 -34.97 16.97
C LEU A 5 -34.57 -34.73 17.79
N ARG A 6 -33.54 -35.54 17.56
CA ARG A 6 -32.16 -35.25 17.99
C ARG A 6 -31.40 -34.67 16.80
N VAL A 7 -31.16 -33.38 16.91
CA VAL A 7 -30.27 -32.58 16.05
C VAL A 7 -28.86 -33.15 16.13
N ILE A 8 -28.31 -33.63 15.02
CA ILE A 8 -26.87 -33.85 14.85
C ILE A 8 -26.49 -33.35 13.46
N ASN A 9 -26.30 -32.03 13.37
CA ASN A 9 -25.53 -31.40 12.30
C ASN A 9 -24.06 -31.42 12.76
N VAL A 10 -23.28 -32.37 12.28
CA VAL A 10 -21.82 -32.33 12.41
C VAL A 10 -21.27 -32.14 11.00
N LEU A 11 -21.26 -30.88 10.58
CA LEU A 11 -20.51 -30.39 9.43
C LEU A 11 -19.03 -30.67 9.71
N VAL A 12 -18.46 -31.57 8.91
CA VAL A 12 -17.03 -31.87 8.88
C VAL A 12 -16.32 -30.67 8.24
N GLY A 13 -16.02 -29.67 9.06
CA GLY A 13 -15.14 -28.55 8.71
C GLY A 13 -13.70 -28.90 9.01
N VAL A 14 -13.08 -29.75 8.18
CA VAL A 14 -11.61 -29.84 8.13
C VAL A 14 -11.16 -28.73 7.18
N LEU A 15 -11.07 -27.52 7.73
CA LEU A 15 -10.39 -26.41 7.10
C LEU A 15 -8.91 -26.74 7.09
N LEU A 16 -8.39 -27.02 5.89
CA LEU A 16 -6.98 -27.22 5.59
C LEU A 16 -6.18 -26.03 6.13
N PHE A 17 -5.45 -26.25 7.22
CA PHE A 17 -4.42 -25.34 7.71
C PHE A 17 -3.15 -25.57 6.88
N ALA A 18 -3.21 -25.24 5.59
CA ALA A 18 -2.02 -25.02 4.78
C ALA A 18 -1.55 -23.61 5.12
N GLY A 19 -0.48 -23.50 5.91
CA GLY A 19 0.17 -22.21 6.16
C GLY A 19 0.56 -21.59 4.82
N PRO A 20 0.05 -20.40 4.46
CA PRO A 20 0.42 -19.79 3.20
C PRO A 20 1.88 -19.39 3.30
N ALA A 21 2.72 -19.94 2.43
CA ALA A 21 3.85 -19.18 1.93
C ALA A 21 3.23 -17.93 1.30
N CYS A 22 3.35 -16.78 1.96
CA CYS A 22 2.67 -15.53 1.61
C CYS A 22 3.15 -15.01 0.25
N ALA A 23 2.69 -15.61 -0.84
CA ALA A 23 2.57 -14.92 -2.11
C ALA A 23 1.41 -13.94 -1.94
N ALA A 24 1.68 -12.64 -2.05
CA ALA A 24 0.61 -11.64 -2.04
C ALA A 24 -0.35 -11.98 -3.19
N GLU A 25 -1.64 -12.08 -2.91
CA GLU A 25 -2.63 -12.40 -3.94
C GLU A 25 -2.55 -11.35 -5.07
N PRO A 26 -2.72 -11.72 -6.35
CA PRO A 26 -2.58 -10.77 -7.46
C PRO A 26 -3.53 -9.56 -7.35
N ALA A 27 -4.72 -9.77 -6.79
CA ALA A 27 -5.68 -8.69 -6.49
C ALA A 27 -5.14 -7.72 -5.41
N GLU A 28 -4.37 -8.24 -4.46
CA GLU A 28 -3.74 -7.45 -3.42
C GLU A 28 -2.54 -6.67 -3.96
N VAL A 29 -1.68 -7.31 -4.75
CA VAL A 29 -0.56 -6.64 -5.42
C VAL A 29 -1.07 -5.45 -6.24
N GLY A 30 -2.13 -5.65 -7.04
CA GLY A 30 -2.73 -4.56 -7.80
C GLY A 30 -3.24 -3.42 -6.93
N LYS A 31 -3.97 -3.74 -5.86
CA LYS A 31 -4.50 -2.76 -4.91
C LYS A 31 -3.39 -1.91 -4.26
N PHE A 32 -2.30 -2.53 -3.82
CA PHE A 32 -1.17 -1.83 -3.20
C PHE A 32 -0.33 -1.03 -4.22
N VAL A 33 -0.13 -1.56 -5.43
CA VAL A 33 0.58 -0.85 -6.50
C VAL A 33 -0.17 0.40 -6.91
N ASN A 34 -1.49 0.31 -7.13
CA ASN A 34 -2.32 1.47 -7.46
C ASN A 34 -2.32 2.50 -6.32
N ALA A 35 -2.50 2.05 -5.08
CA ALA A 35 -2.41 2.93 -3.92
C ALA A 35 -1.05 3.65 -3.85
N ARG A 36 0.06 2.95 -4.11
CA ARG A 36 1.40 3.56 -4.12
C ARG A 36 1.58 4.61 -5.22
N ILE A 37 1.04 4.36 -6.42
CA ILE A 37 1.04 5.31 -7.53
C ILE A 37 0.28 6.57 -7.15
N GLU A 38 -0.95 6.42 -6.68
CA GLU A 38 -1.78 7.58 -6.33
C GLU A 38 -1.21 8.35 -5.14
N ILE A 39 -0.70 7.65 -4.10
CA ILE A 39 0.01 8.29 -2.99
C ILE A 39 1.20 9.06 -3.53
N GLY A 40 1.95 8.46 -4.46
CA GLY A 40 3.16 9.07 -4.96
C GLY A 40 2.90 10.31 -5.81
N GLU A 41 1.88 10.27 -6.64
CA GLU A 41 1.41 11.42 -7.41
C GLU A 41 0.85 12.52 -6.51
N MET A 42 0.04 12.14 -5.51
CA MET A 42 -0.51 13.08 -4.54
C MET A 42 0.60 13.80 -3.78
N MET A 43 1.61 13.07 -3.28
CA MET A 43 2.77 13.65 -2.62
C MET A 43 3.58 14.52 -3.59
N THR A 44 3.81 14.06 -4.81
CA THR A 44 4.53 14.85 -5.84
C THR A 44 3.82 16.17 -6.12
N ASN A 45 2.50 16.15 -6.28
CA ASN A 45 1.69 17.35 -6.50
C ASN A 45 1.67 18.26 -5.26
N TYR A 46 1.57 17.68 -4.07
CA TYR A 46 1.62 18.40 -2.80
C TYR A 46 2.92 19.19 -2.64
N PHE A 47 4.06 18.59 -3.00
CA PHE A 47 5.36 19.27 -2.93
C PHE A 47 5.67 20.16 -4.14
N LYS A 48 5.13 19.86 -5.34
CA LYS A 48 5.25 20.73 -6.53
C LYS A 48 4.47 22.04 -6.39
N GLY A 49 3.30 22.00 -5.75
CA GLY A 49 2.35 23.12 -5.67
C GLY A 49 2.68 24.21 -4.66
N GLY A 50 3.87 24.20 -4.04
CA GLY A 50 4.26 25.26 -3.10
C GLY A 50 4.44 24.83 -1.65
N ALA A 51 4.91 23.61 -1.37
CA ALA A 51 5.82 23.40 -0.24
C ALA A 51 7.20 24.01 -0.55
N GLY A 52 7.20 25.16 -1.24
CA GLY A 52 8.33 25.93 -1.73
C GLY A 52 9.04 26.55 -0.55
N TYR A 53 9.75 25.71 0.19
CA TYR A 53 10.94 26.17 0.85
C TYR A 53 11.99 26.32 -0.22
N GLY A 54 12.04 27.53 -0.80
CA GLY A 54 13.15 27.95 -1.64
C GLY A 54 14.46 27.62 -0.94
N GLU A 55 15.42 27.13 -1.73
CA GLU A 55 16.82 26.84 -1.38
C GLU A 55 17.17 26.97 0.12
N GLY A 56 16.76 25.99 0.94
CA GLY A 56 17.35 25.76 2.26
C GLY A 56 16.56 26.19 3.51
N GLN A 57 15.35 26.76 3.41
CA GLN A 57 14.61 27.15 4.62
C GLN A 57 13.79 25.98 5.19
N ARG A 58 14.10 25.48 6.39
CA ARG A 58 13.32 24.38 6.99
C ARG A 58 11.96 24.91 7.51
N PRO A 59 10.83 24.21 7.26
CA PRO A 59 9.55 24.55 7.88
C PRO A 59 9.67 24.69 9.40
N SER A 60 8.92 25.62 9.99
CA SER A 60 8.77 25.70 11.44
C SER A 60 8.14 24.40 11.97
N GLN A 61 8.40 24.04 13.22
CA GLN A 61 7.91 22.79 13.81
C GLN A 61 6.38 22.69 13.76
N GLU A 62 5.67 23.80 13.98
CA GLU A 62 4.21 23.88 13.89
C GLU A 62 3.73 23.65 12.45
N HIS A 63 4.41 24.22 11.46
CA HIS A 63 4.08 23.99 10.05
C HIS A 63 4.38 22.55 9.63
N MET A 64 5.46 21.93 10.12
CA MET A 64 5.72 20.51 9.90
C MET A 64 4.58 19.63 10.44
N GLN A 65 4.04 19.96 11.62
CA GLN A 65 2.92 19.22 12.22
C GLN A 65 1.63 19.38 11.42
N GLN A 66 1.32 20.60 10.98
CA GLN A 66 0.15 20.88 10.12
C GLN A 66 0.26 20.15 8.78
N MET A 67 1.45 20.19 8.16
CA MET A 67 1.73 19.48 6.91
C MET A 67 1.58 17.97 7.09
N GLY A 68 2.10 17.42 8.18
CA GLY A 68 1.95 16.00 8.53
C GLY A 68 0.49 15.60 8.74
N ALA A 69 -0.31 16.43 9.42
CA ALA A 69 -1.72 16.17 9.65
C ALA A 69 -2.53 16.21 8.34
N ASP A 70 -2.27 17.19 7.48
CA ASP A 70 -2.92 17.32 6.17
C ASP A 70 -2.55 16.16 5.23
N ILE A 71 -1.26 15.80 5.16
CA ILE A 71 -0.79 14.61 4.42
C ILE A 71 -1.48 13.36 4.96
N ASN A 72 -1.57 13.18 6.28
CA ASN A 72 -2.19 12.01 6.88
C ASN A 72 -3.70 11.92 6.56
N ALA A 73 -4.40 13.04 6.58
CA ALA A 73 -5.81 13.12 6.20
C ALA A 73 -6.00 12.75 4.72
N LYS A 74 -5.19 13.30 3.82
CA LYS A 74 -5.23 13.00 2.38
C LYS A 74 -4.87 11.54 2.09
N LEU A 75 -3.84 11.00 2.76
CA LEU A 75 -3.45 9.60 2.67
C LEU A 75 -4.58 8.67 3.11
N THR A 76 -5.21 8.96 4.26
CA THR A 76 -6.31 8.16 4.78
C THR A 76 -7.50 8.14 3.82
N ALA A 77 -7.87 9.30 3.27
CA ALA A 77 -8.96 9.41 2.29
C ALA A 77 -8.65 8.68 0.97
N LEU A 78 -7.39 8.70 0.52
CA LEU A 78 -6.94 7.98 -0.67
C LEU A 78 -6.96 6.47 -0.45
N LEU A 79 -6.38 6.00 0.66
CA LEU A 79 -6.34 4.58 0.99
C LEU A 79 -7.73 3.99 1.17
N ALA A 80 -8.68 4.76 1.72
CA ALA A 80 -10.08 4.33 1.83
C ALA A 80 -10.73 4.01 0.48
N LYS A 81 -10.31 4.65 -0.63
CA LYS A 81 -10.81 4.32 -1.98
C LYS A 81 -10.39 2.92 -2.44
N HIS A 82 -9.31 2.42 -1.87
CA HIS A 82 -8.77 1.10 -2.15
C HIS A 82 -9.19 0.10 -1.06
N ASP A 83 -10.11 0.43 -0.16
CA ASP A 83 -10.44 -0.39 1.02
C ASP A 83 -9.20 -0.70 1.89
N LEU A 84 -8.33 0.28 2.08
CA LEU A 84 -7.16 0.20 2.96
C LEU A 84 -7.24 1.25 4.06
N THR A 85 -6.80 0.85 5.25
CA THR A 85 -6.40 1.81 6.28
C THR A 85 -4.91 2.14 6.17
N LEU A 86 -4.51 3.27 6.77
CA LEU A 86 -3.10 3.66 6.82
C LEU A 86 -2.25 2.60 7.54
N ASP A 87 -2.76 2.01 8.61
CA ASP A 87 -2.06 0.97 9.39
C ASP A 87 -1.85 -0.30 8.56
N GLU A 88 -2.90 -0.78 7.89
CA GLU A 88 -2.82 -1.94 7.00
C GLU A 88 -1.85 -1.71 5.85
N TYR A 89 -1.92 -0.53 5.21
CA TYR A 89 -1.00 -0.20 4.13
C TYR A 89 0.45 -0.19 4.64
N ARG A 90 0.73 0.40 5.80
CA ARG A 90 2.09 0.43 6.38
C ARG A 90 2.59 -0.95 6.77
N LYS A 91 1.72 -1.80 7.32
CA LYS A 91 2.08 -3.13 7.78
C LYS A 91 2.34 -4.08 6.61
N ARG A 92 1.46 -4.06 5.60
CA ARG A 92 1.46 -5.02 4.49
C ARG A 92 2.23 -4.57 3.27
N SER A 93 2.41 -3.26 3.05
CA SER A 93 3.18 -2.78 1.90
C SER A 93 4.59 -3.36 1.82
N PRO A 94 5.38 -3.53 2.90
CA PRO A 94 6.70 -4.16 2.82
C PRO A 94 6.61 -5.61 2.35
N GLU A 95 5.60 -6.37 2.79
CA GLU A 95 5.39 -7.76 2.38
C GLU A 95 4.98 -7.85 0.91
N VAL A 96 4.02 -7.02 0.48
CA VAL A 96 3.53 -6.99 -0.90
C VAL A 96 4.61 -6.52 -1.88
N PHE A 97 5.39 -5.51 -1.51
CA PHE A 97 6.48 -5.00 -2.36
C PHE A 97 7.78 -5.80 -2.25
N ALA A 98 7.89 -6.74 -1.31
CA ALA A 98 9.00 -7.71 -1.28
C ALA A 98 8.87 -8.74 -2.41
N ASP A 99 7.65 -9.04 -2.85
CA ASP A 99 7.39 -9.87 -4.02
C ASP A 99 7.55 -9.06 -5.33
N ASP A 100 8.82 -8.77 -5.66
CA ASP A 100 9.19 -8.04 -6.87
C ASP A 100 8.72 -8.73 -8.16
N ALA A 101 8.61 -10.07 -8.15
CA ALA A 101 8.11 -10.83 -9.29
C ALA A 101 6.62 -10.57 -9.53
N ALA A 102 5.80 -10.61 -8.48
CA ALA A 102 4.37 -10.32 -8.59
C ALA A 102 4.11 -8.85 -8.98
N VAL A 103 4.88 -7.91 -8.41
CA VAL A 103 4.79 -6.49 -8.78
C VAL A 103 5.17 -6.28 -10.25
N LYS A 104 6.27 -6.88 -10.71
CA LYS A 104 6.69 -6.79 -12.12
C LYS A 104 5.69 -7.43 -13.08
N HIS A 105 5.11 -8.57 -12.71
CA HIS A 105 4.07 -9.22 -13.48
C HIS A 105 2.87 -8.28 -13.65
N TYR A 106 2.34 -7.76 -12.54
CA TYR A 106 1.21 -6.84 -12.54
C TYR A 106 1.50 -5.58 -13.37
N LEU A 107 2.67 -4.96 -13.20
CA LEU A 107 3.07 -3.79 -14.00
C LEU A 107 3.29 -4.14 -15.49
N GLY A 108 3.69 -5.36 -15.80
CA GLY A 108 3.81 -5.86 -17.18
C GLY A 108 2.47 -5.99 -17.87
N GLU A 109 1.42 -6.39 -17.13
CA GLU A 109 0.04 -6.44 -17.63
C GLU A 109 -0.60 -5.04 -17.73
N HIS A 110 -0.06 -4.05 -17.04
CA HIS A 110 -0.58 -2.67 -16.98
C HIS A 110 0.49 -1.63 -17.35
N PRO A 111 0.80 -1.44 -18.65
CA PRO A 111 1.87 -0.54 -19.09
C PRO A 111 1.66 0.92 -18.67
N ASP A 112 0.40 1.41 -18.65
CA ASP A 112 0.07 2.76 -18.16
C ASP A 112 0.43 2.95 -16.68
N LEU A 113 0.14 1.93 -15.85
CA LEU A 113 0.49 1.94 -14.42
C LEU A 113 1.99 1.83 -14.23
N LYS A 114 2.68 1.05 -15.05
CA LYS A 114 4.14 0.94 -15.04
C LYS A 114 4.81 2.29 -15.27
N GLN A 115 4.38 3.03 -16.28
CA GLN A 115 4.95 4.35 -16.56
C GLN A 115 4.79 5.31 -15.38
N ARG A 116 3.60 5.32 -14.75
CA ARG A 116 3.32 6.16 -13.58
C ARG A 116 4.14 5.72 -12.37
N TYR A 117 4.26 4.41 -12.14
CA TYR A 117 5.03 3.82 -11.06
C TYR A 117 6.53 4.15 -11.16
N ASP A 118 7.10 4.01 -12.36
CA ASP A 118 8.52 4.31 -12.63
C ASP A 118 8.83 5.82 -12.54
N ALA A 119 7.84 6.67 -12.79
CA ALA A 119 7.97 8.12 -12.67
C ALA A 119 7.88 8.63 -11.22
N LEU A 120 7.48 7.79 -10.26
CA LEU A 120 7.41 8.19 -8.86
C LEU A 120 8.82 8.39 -8.29
N PRO A 121 9.04 9.38 -7.41
CA PRO A 121 10.30 9.50 -6.67
C PRO A 121 10.33 8.47 -5.53
N LEU A 122 10.45 7.18 -5.87
CA LEU A 122 10.39 6.03 -4.97
C LEU A 122 11.42 6.12 -3.82
N ASP A 123 12.59 6.70 -4.08
CA ASP A 123 13.63 6.97 -3.09
C ASP A 123 13.14 7.87 -1.94
N ARG A 124 12.23 8.80 -2.23
CA ARG A 124 11.64 9.71 -1.22
C ARG A 124 10.45 9.09 -0.50
N MET A 125 9.90 7.99 -1.00
CA MET A 125 8.69 7.34 -0.48
C MET A 125 8.97 6.15 0.41
N GLY A 126 10.21 6.00 0.91
CA GLY A 126 10.55 4.94 1.85
C GLY A 126 10.42 3.55 1.24
N ARG A 127 10.95 3.34 0.04
CA ARG A 127 11.22 1.98 -0.46
C ARG A 127 12.22 1.35 0.52
N GLY A 128 11.71 0.54 1.47
CA GLY A 128 12.49 -0.23 2.44
C GLY A 128 13.35 -1.27 1.74
N GLY A 129 14.43 -0.81 1.12
CA GLY A 129 15.23 -1.58 0.17
C GLY A 129 15.98 -0.66 -0.78
N SER A 130 16.70 0.33 -0.26
CA SER A 130 17.88 0.80 -0.97
C SER A 130 18.91 -0.32 -0.81
N THR A 131 18.89 -1.25 -1.74
CA THR A 131 20.09 -2.01 -2.09
C THR A 131 21.05 -0.98 -2.68
N GLY A 132 21.73 -0.27 -1.78
CA GLY A 132 22.90 0.51 -2.10
C GLY A 132 23.92 -0.43 -2.72
N ARG A 133 24.01 -0.40 -4.04
CA ARG A 133 25.24 -0.71 -4.76
C ARG A 133 25.45 0.41 -5.76
N GLY A 134 26.10 1.46 -5.26
CA GLY A 134 26.93 2.28 -6.12
C GLY A 134 28.01 1.39 -6.72
N TYR A 135 28.13 1.46 -8.04
CA TYR A 135 29.36 1.26 -8.79
C TYR A 135 29.31 2.29 -9.93
#